data_AF-A0A4Q6GQV7-F1
#
_entry.id   AF-A0A4Q6GQV7-F1
#
_cell.length_a   1.000
_cell.length_b   1.000
_cell.length_c   1.000
_cell.angle_alpha   90.00
_cell.angle_beta   90.00
_cell.angle_gamma   90.00
#
_symmetry.space_group_name_H-M   'P 1'
#
loop_
_entity.id
_entity.type
_entity.pdbx_description
1 polymer ?
#
loop_
_entity_poly.entity_id
_entity_poly.type
_entity_poly.pdbx_seq_one_letter_code
_entity_poly.pdbx_strand_id
1 'polypeptide(L)'
;MRTPALTIFAALLALPAAASTPITLDQAMAHPDWIGTPAETAWWSWDSKQVFYKQKRTGSPIRDTWQVTQGGKARLVSDAEAARIDGADVFYNPSQTRALMLRNGDLFERDLKSGALVQITRGAAKLEAPQYSSDERSVHYRIGTDWYSWDRATKVVGPVALPRAAKDPAVNEEDALRDQQLRLIATLKRQKDERDALRERMNEQRRVDPTLPPAQIYL
;
A
#
# COMPACT_ATOMS: atom_id res chain seq x y z
N MET A 1 -55.01 41.22 64.27
CA MET A 1 -55.10 40.20 63.20
C MET A 1 -53.68 39.83 62.82
N ARG A 2 -53.34 38.54 62.91
CA ARG A 2 -51.98 37.99 62.77
C ARG A 2 -51.68 37.69 61.30
N THR A 3 -50.58 38.19 60.75
CA THR A 3 -50.05 37.79 59.44
C THR A 3 -48.92 36.78 59.65
N PRO A 4 -48.96 35.58 59.03
CA PRO A 4 -47.83 34.65 59.09
C PRO A 4 -46.84 34.96 57.96
N ALA A 5 -45.57 35.14 58.34
CA ALA A 5 -44.44 35.20 57.42
C ALA A 5 -44.09 33.77 56.96
N LEU A 6 -44.11 33.54 55.65
CA LEU A 6 -43.71 32.28 55.04
C LEU A 6 -42.26 32.40 54.58
N THR A 7 -41.33 31.84 55.34
CA THR A 7 -39.92 31.70 54.97
C THR A 7 -39.73 30.48 54.08
N ILE A 8 -39.43 30.70 52.80
CA ILE A 8 -39.04 29.64 51.86
C ILE A 8 -37.55 29.39 52.02
N PHE A 9 -37.19 28.20 52.52
CA PHE A 9 -35.81 27.73 52.64
C PHE A 9 -35.38 27.10 51.31
N ALA A 10 -34.52 27.80 50.56
CA ALA A 10 -33.93 27.26 49.34
C ALA A 10 -32.74 26.35 49.70
N ALA A 11 -32.93 25.04 49.58
CA ALA A 11 -31.85 24.06 49.70
C ALA A 11 -31.00 24.06 48.43
N LEU A 12 -29.83 24.71 48.48
CA LEU A 12 -28.79 24.63 47.46
C LEU A 12 -28.16 23.23 47.51
N LEU A 13 -28.53 22.35 46.59
CA LEU A 13 -27.83 21.08 46.38
C LEU A 13 -26.46 21.38 45.75
N ALA A 14 -25.42 21.43 46.58
CA ALA A 14 -24.04 21.48 46.11
C ALA A 14 -23.72 20.13 45.42
N LEU A 15 -23.55 20.16 44.10
CA LEU A 15 -22.99 19.05 43.34
C LEU A 15 -21.57 18.77 43.89
N PRO A 16 -21.21 17.51 44.22
CA PRO A 16 -19.86 17.21 44.62
C PRO A 16 -18.93 17.52 43.45
N ALA A 17 -18.02 18.47 43.65
CA ALA A 17 -16.91 18.71 42.74
C ALA A 17 -16.09 17.42 42.68
N ALA A 18 -16.01 16.79 41.50
CA ALA A 18 -15.17 15.63 41.29
C ALA A 18 -13.71 16.03 41.59
N ALA A 19 -13.18 15.58 42.72
CA ALA A 19 -11.79 15.79 43.07
C ALA A 19 -10.91 15.10 42.02
N SER A 20 -10.00 15.84 41.38
CA SER A 20 -9.04 15.21 40.47
C SER A 20 -8.09 14.35 41.30
N THR A 21 -8.20 13.03 41.20
CA THR A 21 -7.21 12.12 41.74
C THR A 21 -5.89 12.34 40.98
N PRO A 22 -4.80 12.76 41.65
CA PRO A 22 -3.52 12.94 40.98
C PRO A 22 -3.02 11.60 40.43
N ILE A 23 -2.48 11.62 39.21
CA ILE A 23 -1.88 10.45 38.56
C ILE A 23 -0.67 9.99 39.38
N THR A 24 -0.59 8.69 39.71
CA THR A 24 0.54 8.11 40.43
C THR A 24 1.70 7.79 39.47
N LEU A 25 2.93 7.68 39.99
CA LEU A 25 4.09 7.26 39.19
C LEU A 25 3.87 5.86 38.59
N ASP A 26 3.32 4.92 39.37
CA ASP A 26 2.99 3.58 38.89
C ASP A 26 1.97 3.62 37.74
N GLN A 27 0.96 4.49 37.83
CA GLN A 27 -0.02 4.69 36.76
C GLN A 27 0.62 5.34 35.52
N ALA A 28 1.51 6.30 35.70
CA ALA A 28 2.24 6.93 34.59
C ALA A 28 3.18 5.94 33.87
N MET A 29 3.74 4.97 34.60
CA MET A 29 4.62 3.93 34.07
C MET A 29 3.87 2.67 33.58
N ALA A 30 2.60 2.52 33.91
CA ALA A 30 1.77 1.40 33.46
C ALA A 30 1.52 1.43 31.95
N HIS A 31 1.03 0.31 31.39
CA HIS A 31 0.62 0.28 29.99
C HIS A 31 -0.42 1.38 29.72
N PRO A 32 -0.27 2.22 28.69
CA PRO A 32 -1.13 3.39 28.43
C PRO A 32 -2.60 3.07 28.12
N ASP A 33 -3.01 1.81 28.23
CA ASP A 33 -4.40 1.39 28.01
C ASP A 33 -5.35 2.03 29.05
N TRP A 34 -4.83 2.49 30.20
CA TRP A 34 -5.59 3.23 31.21
C TRP A 34 -6.10 4.60 30.73
N ILE A 35 -5.48 5.17 29.69
CA ILE A 35 -5.93 6.42 29.05
C ILE A 35 -7.14 6.14 28.14
N GLY A 36 -7.24 4.92 27.62
CA GLY A 36 -8.21 4.48 26.62
C GLY A 36 -7.53 4.02 25.33
N THR A 37 -8.29 3.35 24.47
CA THR A 37 -7.81 2.88 23.17
C THR A 37 -8.27 3.83 22.07
N PRO A 38 -7.38 4.66 21.51
CA PRO A 38 -7.78 5.63 20.49
C PRO A 38 -8.20 4.94 19.19
N ALA A 39 -9.02 5.62 18.40
CA ALA A 39 -9.19 5.25 17.00
C ALA A 39 -7.89 5.54 16.24
N GLU A 40 -7.40 4.53 15.54
CA GLU A 40 -6.19 4.54 14.72
C GLU A 40 -6.60 4.35 13.26
N THR A 41 -5.87 4.97 12.32
CA THR A 41 -6.02 4.77 10.86
C THR A 41 -7.49 4.74 10.42
N ALA A 42 -8.13 5.92 10.29
CA ALA A 42 -9.50 6.01 9.80
C ALA A 42 -9.53 6.20 8.27
N TRP A 43 -10.48 5.56 7.59
CA TRP A 43 -10.70 5.73 6.14
C TRP A 43 -12.17 5.60 5.78
N TRP A 44 -12.55 6.18 4.64
CA TRP A 44 -13.90 6.08 4.11
C TRP A 44 -14.09 4.81 3.29
N SER A 45 -15.31 4.28 3.25
CA SER A 45 -15.70 3.37 2.17
C SER A 45 -15.61 4.09 0.83
N TRP A 46 -15.41 3.31 -0.24
CA TRP A 46 -15.37 3.81 -1.60
C TRP A 46 -16.63 4.59 -2.02
N ASP A 47 -17.79 4.29 -1.42
CA ASP A 47 -19.07 4.97 -1.67
C ASP A 47 -19.36 6.12 -0.68
N SER A 48 -18.41 6.43 0.21
CA SER A 48 -18.49 7.49 1.23
C SER A 48 -19.66 7.36 2.22
N LYS A 49 -20.32 6.20 2.33
CA LYS A 49 -21.46 6.01 3.24
C LYS A 49 -21.07 5.58 4.65
N GLN A 50 -19.86 5.04 4.81
CA GLN A 50 -19.38 4.54 6.08
C GLN A 50 -17.90 4.87 6.27
N VAL A 51 -17.52 5.05 7.52
CA VAL A 51 -16.13 5.23 7.96
C VAL A 51 -15.68 3.95 8.62
N PHE A 52 -14.48 3.52 8.30
CA PHE A 52 -13.77 2.46 8.98
C PHE A 52 -12.64 3.07 9.81
N TYR A 53 -12.33 2.44 10.95
CA TYR A 53 -11.14 2.75 11.72
C TYR A 53 -10.64 1.51 12.43
N LYS A 54 -9.36 1.49 12.78
CA LYS A 54 -8.78 0.45 13.63
C LYS A 54 -8.81 0.90 15.07
N GLN A 55 -9.04 -0.02 15.99
CA GLN A 55 -8.95 0.27 17.42
C GLN A 55 -8.29 -0.89 18.14
N LYS A 56 -7.39 -0.57 19.07
CA LYS A 56 -6.76 -1.57 19.91
C LYS A 56 -7.79 -2.20 20.84
N ARG A 57 -7.72 -3.52 20.99
CA ARG A 57 -8.44 -4.24 22.04
C ARG A 57 -7.74 -4.04 23.38
N THR A 58 -8.48 -3.62 24.40
CA THR A 58 -7.94 -3.39 25.75
C THR A 58 -7.20 -4.63 26.26
N GLY A 59 -5.95 -4.46 26.71
CA GLY A 59 -5.12 -5.55 27.22
C GLY A 59 -4.60 -6.53 26.16
N SER A 60 -4.75 -6.23 24.87
CA SER A 60 -4.30 -7.09 23.77
C SER A 60 -3.56 -6.30 22.68
N PRO A 61 -2.52 -6.86 22.04
CA PRO A 61 -1.88 -6.18 20.91
C PRO A 61 -2.78 -6.10 19.66
N ILE A 62 -3.88 -6.86 19.62
CA ILE A 62 -4.75 -6.98 18.45
C ILE A 62 -5.46 -5.65 18.14
N ARG A 63 -5.50 -5.31 16.84
CA ARG A 63 -6.25 -4.18 16.30
C ARG A 63 -7.46 -4.70 15.55
N ASP A 64 -8.63 -4.36 16.06
CA ASP A 64 -9.91 -4.70 15.46
C ASP A 64 -10.33 -3.58 14.49
N THR A 65 -11.03 -3.93 13.41
CA THR A 65 -11.62 -2.93 12.50
C THR A 65 -13.06 -2.66 12.93
N TRP A 66 -13.39 -1.39 13.07
CA TRP A 66 -14.73 -0.91 13.40
C TRP A 66 -15.28 -0.14 12.22
N GLN A 67 -16.61 -0.15 12.09
CA GLN A 67 -17.30 0.66 11.10
C GLN A 67 -18.39 1.53 11.73
N VAL A 68 -18.59 2.71 11.16
CA VAL A 68 -19.60 3.69 11.57
C VAL A 68 -20.33 4.18 10.32
N THR A 69 -21.66 4.14 10.38
CA THR A 69 -22.53 4.76 9.37
C THR A 69 -22.97 6.14 9.88
N GLN A 70 -23.38 7.03 8.99
CA GLN A 70 -23.84 8.37 9.37
C GLN A 70 -24.99 8.29 10.40
N GLY A 71 -24.79 8.87 11.59
CA GLY A 71 -25.76 8.81 12.70
C GLY A 71 -25.88 7.46 13.40
N GLY A 72 -25.11 6.45 12.98
CA GLY A 72 -25.08 5.12 13.56
C GLY A 72 -24.09 4.97 14.71
N LYS A 73 -24.25 3.90 15.49
CA LYS A 73 -23.26 3.47 16.48
C LYS A 73 -22.12 2.70 15.80
N ALA A 74 -20.92 2.79 16.35
CA ALA A 74 -19.81 1.97 15.91
C ALA A 74 -20.12 0.48 16.12
N ARG A 75 -19.85 -0.34 15.11
CA ARG A 75 -19.91 -1.80 15.21
C ARG A 75 -18.60 -2.43 14.81
N LEU A 76 -18.28 -3.55 15.45
CA LEU A 76 -17.15 -4.39 15.06
C LEU A 76 -17.43 -5.01 13.69
N VAL A 77 -16.41 -5.01 12.83
CA VAL A 77 -16.41 -5.70 11.53
C VAL A 77 -15.99 -7.14 11.76
N SER A 78 -16.76 -8.09 11.21
CA SER A 78 -16.38 -9.52 11.25
C SER A 78 -15.27 -9.84 10.23
N ASP A 79 -14.53 -10.93 10.45
CA ASP A 79 -13.45 -11.34 9.53
C ASP A 79 -13.95 -11.59 8.09
N ALA A 80 -15.17 -12.13 7.95
CA ALA A 80 -15.80 -12.34 6.65
C ALA A 80 -16.12 -11.02 5.93
N GLU A 81 -16.49 -9.98 6.67
CA GLU A 81 -16.72 -8.63 6.13
C GLU A 81 -15.40 -7.91 5.85
N ALA A 82 -14.37 -8.11 6.67
CA ALA A 82 -13.04 -7.54 6.48
C ALA A 82 -12.45 -7.90 5.11
N ALA A 83 -12.74 -9.11 4.60
CA ALA A 83 -12.36 -9.53 3.24
C ALA A 83 -13.03 -8.73 2.10
N ARG A 84 -14.05 -7.91 2.39
CA ARG A 84 -14.78 -7.08 1.42
C ARG A 84 -14.49 -5.59 1.55
N ILE A 85 -13.87 -5.20 2.66
CA ILE A 85 -13.53 -3.80 2.96
C ILE A 85 -12.22 -3.42 2.27
N ASP A 86 -12.13 -2.15 1.91
CA ASP A 86 -10.97 -1.55 1.27
C ASP A 86 -9.88 -1.22 2.28
N GLY A 87 -8.65 -1.03 1.79
CA GLY A 87 -7.55 -0.53 2.61
C GLY A 87 -7.66 0.96 2.89
N ALA A 88 -6.93 1.44 3.90
CA ALA A 88 -6.82 2.86 4.20
C ALA A 88 -5.96 3.63 3.19
N ASP A 89 -4.96 2.96 2.61
CA ASP A 89 -4.09 3.53 1.58
C ASP A 89 -4.77 3.41 0.21
N VAL A 90 -5.29 4.54 -0.27
CA VAL A 90 -6.07 4.61 -1.51
C VAL A 90 -5.40 5.57 -2.49
N PHE A 91 -5.22 5.13 -3.74
CA PHE A 91 -4.61 5.91 -4.81
C PHE A 91 -5.60 6.04 -5.97
N TYR A 92 -6.06 7.26 -6.25
CA TYR A 92 -7.03 7.51 -7.30
C TYR A 92 -6.36 7.63 -8.67
N ASN A 93 -7.06 7.23 -9.72
CA ASN A 93 -6.65 7.59 -11.08
C ASN A 93 -6.88 9.08 -11.33
N PRO A 94 -6.18 9.69 -12.32
CA PRO A 94 -6.38 11.10 -12.66
C PRO A 94 -7.85 11.47 -12.92
N SER A 95 -8.63 10.59 -13.56
CA SER A 95 -10.07 10.80 -13.79
C SER A 95 -10.98 10.57 -12.58
N GLN A 96 -10.44 10.15 -11.43
CA GLN A 96 -11.18 9.85 -10.19
C GLN A 96 -12.36 8.88 -10.36
N THR A 97 -12.25 7.98 -11.34
CA THR A 97 -13.26 6.94 -11.60
C THR A 97 -12.89 5.60 -10.98
N ARG A 98 -11.64 5.44 -10.55
CA ARG A 98 -11.06 4.19 -10.03
C ARG A 98 -10.08 4.49 -8.91
N ALA A 99 -9.88 3.50 -8.06
CA ALA A 99 -8.95 3.59 -6.94
C ALA A 99 -8.15 2.30 -6.77
N LEU A 100 -6.85 2.43 -6.58
CA LEU A 100 -5.98 1.34 -6.13
C LEU A 100 -5.94 1.32 -4.61
N MET A 101 -5.79 0.13 -4.05
CA MET A 101 -5.69 -0.06 -2.61
C MET A 101 -4.80 -1.25 -2.28
N LEU A 102 -4.05 -1.13 -1.20
CA LEU A 102 -3.30 -2.24 -0.62
C LEU A 102 -4.12 -2.89 0.48
N ARG A 103 -4.30 -4.20 0.37
CA ARG A 103 -4.99 -4.99 1.39
C ARG A 103 -4.27 -6.32 1.57
N ASN A 104 -3.87 -6.61 2.81
CA ASN A 104 -3.09 -7.80 3.16
C ASN A 104 -1.81 -7.96 2.33
N GLY A 105 -1.20 -6.84 1.94
CA GLY A 105 0.00 -6.84 1.10
C GLY A 105 -0.27 -7.12 -0.39
N ASP A 106 -1.53 -7.25 -0.82
CA ASP A 106 -1.90 -7.39 -2.23
C ASP A 106 -2.55 -6.12 -2.77
N LEU A 107 -2.37 -5.88 -4.07
CA LEU A 107 -2.93 -4.74 -4.78
C LEU A 107 -4.29 -5.09 -5.37
N PHE A 108 -5.27 -4.23 -5.11
CA PHE A 108 -6.59 -4.29 -5.68
C PHE A 108 -6.93 -2.99 -6.38
N GLU A 109 -7.80 -3.06 -7.37
CA GLU A 109 -8.41 -1.92 -8.01
C GLU A 109 -9.92 -1.97 -7.85
N ARG A 110 -10.51 -0.83 -7.49
CA ARG A 110 -11.94 -0.64 -7.38
C ARG A 110 -12.43 0.37 -8.40
N ASP A 111 -13.49 0.01 -9.11
CA ASP A 111 -14.28 0.93 -9.93
C ASP A 111 -15.24 1.71 -9.03
N LEU A 112 -15.13 3.04 -9.00
CA LEU A 112 -15.89 3.88 -8.06
C LEU A 112 -17.32 4.15 -8.51
N LYS A 113 -17.68 3.79 -9.76
CA LYS A 113 -19.05 3.92 -10.26
C LYS A 113 -19.88 2.69 -9.93
N SER A 114 -19.32 1.51 -10.17
CA SER A 114 -20.00 0.22 -9.99
C SER A 114 -19.70 -0.46 -8.66
N GLY A 115 -18.61 -0.08 -7.99
CA GLY A 115 -18.10 -0.78 -6.82
C GLY A 115 -17.38 -2.10 -7.15
N ALA A 116 -17.19 -2.43 -8.44
CA ALA A 116 -16.52 -3.65 -8.84
C ALA A 116 -15.06 -3.68 -8.35
N LEU A 117 -14.65 -4.78 -7.73
CA LEU A 117 -13.32 -4.98 -7.17
C LEU A 117 -12.55 -6.01 -8.01
N VAL A 118 -11.35 -5.66 -8.44
CA VAL A 118 -10.44 -6.53 -9.18
C VAL A 118 -9.16 -6.70 -8.38
N GLN A 119 -8.75 -7.95 -8.17
CA GLN A 119 -7.45 -8.25 -7.58
C GLN A 119 -6.37 -8.18 -8.69
N ILE A 120 -5.33 -7.38 -8.47
CA ILE A 120 -4.20 -7.23 -9.40
C ILE A 120 -3.09 -8.21 -9.05
N THR A 121 -2.73 -8.30 -7.76
CA THR A 121 -1.67 -9.21 -7.29
C THR A 121 -2.20 -10.18 -6.25
N ARG A 122 -1.52 -11.34 -6.13
CA ARG A 122 -1.79 -12.32 -5.10
C ARG A 122 -0.49 -12.89 -4.55
N GLY A 123 -0.28 -12.74 -3.25
CA GLY A 123 0.89 -13.28 -2.55
C GLY A 123 2.21 -12.69 -3.05
N ALA A 124 2.21 -11.46 -3.56
CA ALA A 124 3.43 -10.81 -3.96
C ALA A 124 4.27 -10.42 -2.74
N ALA A 125 5.59 -10.37 -2.92
CA ALA A 125 6.47 -9.69 -1.96
C ALA A 125 6.04 -8.22 -1.81
N LYS A 126 6.45 -7.58 -0.70
CA LYS A 126 6.06 -6.21 -0.33
C LYS A 126 5.99 -5.27 -1.54
N LEU A 127 4.78 -4.89 -1.94
CA LEU A 127 4.55 -3.93 -3.01
C LEU A 127 4.73 -2.51 -2.50
N GLU A 128 5.30 -1.67 -3.34
CA GLU A 128 5.54 -0.26 -3.07
C GLU A 128 5.16 0.59 -4.29
N ALA A 129 4.86 1.87 -4.04
CA ALA A 129 4.57 2.88 -5.06
C ALA A 129 3.54 2.46 -6.15
N PRO A 130 2.33 1.99 -5.76
CA PRO A 130 1.26 1.75 -6.72
C PRO A 130 0.82 3.07 -7.37
N GLN A 131 0.69 3.07 -8.69
CA GLN A 131 0.25 4.25 -9.45
C GLN A 131 -0.40 3.85 -10.77
N TYR A 132 -1.21 4.73 -11.33
CA TYR A 132 -1.73 4.56 -12.69
C TYR A 132 -0.71 5.01 -13.72
N SER A 133 -0.73 4.40 -14.89
CA SER A 133 -0.10 4.96 -16.09
C SER A 133 -0.77 6.30 -16.45
N SER A 134 -0.06 7.17 -17.16
CA SER A 134 -0.58 8.48 -17.56
C SER A 134 -1.81 8.40 -18.46
N ASP A 135 -1.97 7.31 -19.21
CA ASP A 135 -3.13 7.01 -20.04
C ASP A 135 -4.21 6.19 -19.32
N GLU A 136 -4.02 5.90 -18.02
CA GLU A 136 -4.91 5.12 -17.13
C GLU A 136 -5.21 3.67 -17.57
N ARG A 137 -4.52 3.17 -18.61
CA ARG A 137 -4.71 1.83 -19.15
C ARG A 137 -4.06 0.75 -18.30
N SER A 138 -3.01 1.11 -17.57
CA SER A 138 -2.22 0.16 -16.80
C SER A 138 -1.97 0.66 -15.38
N VAL A 139 -1.60 -0.27 -14.51
CA VAL A 139 -1.21 0.01 -13.14
C VAL A 139 0.25 -0.37 -12.96
N HIS A 140 1.07 0.57 -12.52
CA HIS A 140 2.46 0.36 -12.21
C HIS A 140 2.67 0.20 -10.71
N TYR A 141 3.57 -0.69 -10.33
CA TYR A 141 3.98 -0.89 -8.94
C TYR A 141 5.41 -1.41 -8.91
N ARG A 142 6.04 -1.32 -7.74
CA ARG A 142 7.41 -1.75 -7.52
C ARG A 142 7.47 -2.91 -6.52
N ILE A 143 8.32 -3.89 -6.79
CA ILE A 143 8.70 -4.95 -5.85
C ILE A 143 10.22 -4.90 -5.72
N GLY A 144 10.73 -4.57 -4.53
CA GLY A 144 12.15 -4.31 -4.36
C GLY A 144 12.61 -3.15 -5.25
N THR A 145 13.54 -3.36 -6.16
CA THR A 145 13.96 -2.33 -7.14
C THR A 145 13.22 -2.40 -8.48
N ASP A 146 12.49 -3.49 -8.71
CA ASP A 146 11.96 -3.86 -10.01
C ASP A 146 10.54 -3.30 -10.19
N TRP A 147 10.31 -2.66 -11.33
CA TRP A 147 9.02 -2.08 -11.68
C TRP A 147 8.22 -3.03 -12.57
N TYR A 148 6.95 -3.18 -12.25
CA TYR A 148 6.00 -4.01 -12.96
C TYR A 148 4.80 -3.18 -13.42
N SER A 149 4.15 -3.65 -14.48
CA SER A 149 2.90 -3.14 -14.99
C SER A 149 1.87 -4.24 -15.10
N TRP A 150 0.65 -3.93 -14.72
CA TRP A 150 -0.53 -4.71 -15.02
C TRP A 150 -1.38 -3.99 -16.04
N ASP A 151 -1.57 -4.61 -17.21
CA ASP A 151 -2.44 -4.09 -18.25
C ASP A 151 -3.90 -4.47 -17.96
N ARG A 152 -4.78 -3.46 -17.93
CA ARG A 152 -6.18 -3.66 -17.54
C ARG A 152 -6.98 -4.45 -18.57
N ALA A 153 -6.67 -4.31 -19.86
CA ALA A 153 -7.45 -4.92 -20.94
C ALA A 153 -7.16 -6.42 -21.04
N THR A 154 -5.89 -6.78 -21.03
CA THR A 154 -5.38 -8.14 -21.18
C THR A 154 -5.25 -8.89 -19.85
N LYS A 155 -5.23 -8.16 -18.72
CA LYS A 155 -4.97 -8.68 -17.37
C LYS A 155 -3.58 -9.29 -17.20
N VAL A 156 -2.66 -8.99 -18.10
CA VAL A 156 -1.29 -9.48 -18.06
C VAL A 156 -0.45 -8.59 -17.14
N VAL A 157 0.39 -9.24 -16.33
CA VAL A 157 1.43 -8.58 -15.54
C VAL A 157 2.78 -8.79 -16.23
N GLY A 158 3.58 -7.74 -16.37
CA GLY A 158 4.92 -7.81 -16.95
C GLY A 158 5.88 -6.80 -16.32
N PRO A 159 7.20 -7.06 -16.37
CA PRO A 159 8.19 -6.09 -15.92
C PRO A 159 8.27 -4.90 -16.89
N VAL A 160 8.46 -3.70 -16.35
CA VAL A 160 8.65 -2.44 -17.11
C VAL A 160 10.09 -1.97 -17.02
N ALA A 161 10.69 -2.07 -15.84
CA ALA A 161 12.08 -1.70 -15.62
C ALA A 161 12.71 -2.62 -14.59
N LEU A 162 13.85 -3.20 -14.94
CA LEU A 162 14.63 -4.11 -14.11
C LEU A 162 16.02 -3.50 -13.86
N PRO A 163 16.12 -2.46 -13.00
CA PRO A 163 17.37 -1.80 -12.73
C PRO A 163 18.32 -2.72 -11.96
N ARG A 164 19.61 -2.71 -12.30
CA ARG A 164 20.67 -3.49 -11.69
C ARG A 164 21.80 -2.55 -11.32
N ALA A 165 22.11 -2.48 -10.03
CA ALA A 165 23.27 -1.72 -9.52
C ALA A 165 24.56 -2.53 -9.72
N ALA A 166 24.88 -2.78 -10.98
CA ALA A 166 26.05 -3.53 -11.41
C ALA A 166 26.47 -3.00 -12.78
N LYS A 167 27.75 -3.19 -13.13
CA LYS A 167 28.23 -2.83 -14.45
C LYS A 167 27.57 -3.69 -15.53
N ASP A 168 27.19 -3.05 -16.63
CA ASP A 168 26.66 -3.75 -17.79
C ASP A 168 27.72 -4.72 -18.34
N PRO A 169 27.45 -6.05 -18.33
CA PRO A 169 28.40 -7.03 -18.86
C PRO A 169 28.59 -6.92 -20.39
N ALA A 170 27.73 -6.16 -21.09
CA ALA A 170 27.86 -5.89 -22.52
C ALA A 170 28.78 -4.71 -22.84
N VAL A 171 29.14 -3.87 -21.85
CA VAL A 171 30.11 -2.79 -22.05
C VAL A 171 31.50 -3.40 -22.17
N ASN A 172 32.14 -3.23 -23.34
CA ASN A 172 33.52 -3.64 -23.54
C ASN A 172 34.46 -2.65 -22.83
N GLU A 173 35.03 -3.08 -21.71
CA GLU A 173 36.13 -2.37 -21.07
C GLU A 173 37.43 -2.61 -21.81
N GLU A 174 38.35 -1.65 -21.89
CA GLU A 174 39.65 -1.92 -22.49
C GLU A 174 40.41 -2.97 -21.69
N ASP A 175 40.77 -4.09 -22.34
CA ASP A 175 41.51 -5.19 -21.74
C ASP A 175 42.46 -5.77 -22.79
N ALA A 176 43.71 -5.30 -22.75
CA ALA A 176 44.75 -5.67 -23.71
C ALA A 176 45.02 -7.18 -23.74
N LEU A 177 44.88 -7.87 -22.60
CA LEU A 177 45.06 -9.32 -22.52
C LEU A 177 43.91 -10.02 -23.25
N ARG A 178 42.67 -9.61 -22.99
CA ARG A 178 41.50 -10.18 -23.67
C ARG A 178 41.56 -9.94 -25.18
N ASP A 179 41.98 -8.76 -25.61
CA ASP A 179 42.12 -8.44 -27.03
C ASP A 179 43.20 -9.30 -27.70
N GLN A 180 44.32 -9.53 -27.01
CA GLN A 180 45.36 -10.44 -27.48
C GLN A 180 44.84 -11.89 -27.55
N GLN A 181 44.08 -12.35 -26.55
CA GLN A 181 43.48 -13.69 -26.55
C GLN A 181 42.49 -13.88 -27.69
N LEU A 182 41.61 -12.91 -27.94
CA LEU A 182 40.66 -12.95 -29.05
C LEU A 182 41.35 -12.88 -30.42
N ARG A 183 42.51 -12.23 -30.51
CA ARG A 183 43.34 -12.21 -31.74
C ARG A 183 44.01 -13.57 -32.00
N LEU A 184 44.53 -14.21 -30.96
CA LEU A 184 45.34 -15.43 -31.10
C LEU A 184 44.49 -16.72 -31.09
N ILE A 185 43.33 -16.72 -30.43
CA ILE A 185 42.53 -17.92 -30.20
C ILE A 185 41.21 -17.83 -30.99
N ALA A 186 41.20 -18.45 -32.17
CA ALA A 186 40.05 -18.42 -33.09
C ALA A 186 38.74 -18.92 -32.46
N THR A 187 38.79 -19.93 -31.58
CA THR A 187 37.60 -20.47 -30.90
C THR A 187 36.97 -19.43 -29.97
N LEU A 188 37.77 -18.67 -29.21
CA LEU A 188 37.26 -17.62 -28.31
C LEU A 188 36.65 -16.47 -29.12
N LYS A 189 37.28 -16.11 -30.24
CA LYS A 189 36.72 -15.12 -31.17
C LYS A 189 35.36 -15.56 -31.69
N ARG A 190 35.24 -16.80 -32.19
CA ARG A 190 33.96 -17.33 -32.69
C ARG A 190 32.87 -17.33 -31.62
N GLN A 191 33.18 -17.79 -30.40
CA GLN A 191 32.20 -17.79 -29.30
C GLN A 191 31.74 -16.38 -28.92
N LYS A 192 32.65 -15.40 -28.93
CA LYS A 192 32.30 -14.00 -28.72
C LYS A 192 31.38 -13.50 -29.84
N ASP A 193 31.76 -13.71 -31.10
CA ASP A 193 31.01 -13.24 -32.27
C ASP A 193 29.60 -13.87 -32.32
N GLU A 194 29.46 -15.17 -32.01
CA GLU A 194 28.17 -15.87 -31.89
C GLU A 194 27.29 -15.29 -30.76
N ARG A 195 27.87 -15.07 -29.58
CA ARG A 195 27.17 -14.46 -28.44
C ARG A 195 26.69 -13.05 -28.76
N ASP A 196 27.52 -12.27 -29.43
CA ASP A 196 27.20 -10.89 -29.79
C ASP A 196 26.09 -10.85 -30.86
N ALA A 197 26.15 -11.73 -31.87
CA ALA A 197 25.08 -11.88 -32.87
C ALA A 197 23.73 -12.31 -32.24
N LEU A 198 23.74 -13.25 -31.28
CA LEU A 198 22.53 -13.64 -30.55
C LEU A 198 21.96 -12.48 -29.72
N ARG A 199 22.82 -11.69 -29.07
CA ARG A 199 22.41 -10.53 -28.28
C ARG A 199 21.78 -9.46 -29.16
N GLU A 200 22.40 -9.12 -30.28
CA GLU A 200 21.86 -8.16 -31.25
C GLU A 200 20.50 -8.62 -31.78
N ARG A 201 20.38 -9.90 -32.15
CA ARG A 201 19.11 -10.47 -32.61
C ARG A 201 18.01 -10.37 -31.55
N MET A 202 18.32 -10.71 -30.30
CA MET A 202 17.37 -10.63 -29.19
C MET A 202 16.96 -9.17 -28.93
N ASN A 203 17.91 -8.23 -28.97
CA ASN A 203 17.62 -6.82 -28.80
C ASN A 203 16.70 -6.30 -29.91
N GLU A 204 16.95 -6.70 -31.16
CA GLU A 204 16.08 -6.32 -32.28
C GLU A 204 14.68 -6.93 -32.14
N GLN A 205 14.57 -8.19 -31.71
CA GLN A 205 13.27 -8.80 -31.41
C GLN A 205 12.51 -8.02 -30.34
N ARG A 206 13.16 -7.61 -29.24
CA ARG A 206 12.51 -6.80 -28.19
C ARG A 206 12.07 -5.42 -28.68
N ARG A 207 12.77 -4.84 -29.66
CA ARG A 207 12.39 -3.53 -30.24
C ARG A 207 11.14 -3.62 -31.10
N VAL A 208 10.92 -4.75 -31.79
CA VAL A 208 9.79 -4.93 -32.69
C VAL A 208 8.61 -5.67 -32.06
N ASP A 209 8.86 -6.49 -31.04
CA ASP A 209 7.84 -7.26 -30.32
C ASP A 209 7.63 -6.70 -28.90
N PRO A 210 6.54 -5.93 -28.67
CA PRO A 210 6.25 -5.33 -27.37
C PRO A 210 5.78 -6.34 -26.31
N THR A 211 5.55 -7.60 -26.68
CA THR A 211 5.16 -8.65 -25.72
C THR A 211 6.36 -9.24 -24.99
N LEU A 212 7.57 -9.03 -25.50
CA LEU A 212 8.80 -9.46 -24.85
C LEU A 212 9.12 -8.57 -23.65
N PRO A 213 9.69 -9.15 -22.57
CA PRO A 213 10.11 -8.35 -21.43
C PRO A 213 11.22 -7.37 -21.82
N PRO A 214 11.26 -6.17 -21.23
CA PRO A 214 12.33 -5.21 -21.46
C PRO A 214 13.69 -5.75 -21.02
N ALA A 215 14.76 -5.20 -21.61
CA ALA A 215 16.12 -5.51 -21.17
C ALA A 215 16.39 -4.99 -19.75
N GLN A 216 17.35 -5.60 -19.07
CA GLN A 216 17.81 -5.09 -17.78
C GLN A 216 18.51 -3.75 -17.99
N ILE A 217 18.32 -2.82 -17.05
CA ILE A 217 18.95 -1.51 -17.07
C ILE A 217 20.06 -1.53 -16.03
N TYR A 218 21.29 -1.33 -16.46
CA TYR A 218 22.45 -1.28 -15.57
C TYR A 218 22.75 0.17 -15.19
N LEU A 219 23.07 0.41 -13.91
CA LEU A 219 23.37 1.73 -13.33
C LEU A 219 24.86 1.86 -12.99
#